data_AF-A0A948YF61-F1
#
_entry.id   AF-A0A948YF61-F1
#
_cell.length_a   1.000
_cell.length_b   1.000
_cell.length_c   1.000
_cell.angle_alpha   90.00
_cell.angle_beta   90.00
_cell.angle_gamma   90.00
#
_symmetry.space_group_name_H-M   'P 1'
#
loop_
_entity.id
_entity.type
_entity.pdbx_description
1 polymer ?
#
loop_
_entity_poly.entity_id
_entity_poly.type
_entity_poly.pdbx_seq_one_letter_code
_entity_poly.pdbx_strand_id
1 'polypeptide(L)'
;MTFFIKTWKSVTSFRFYKEIAFQKITKSIGYFFLFIFLITLVLSMKYSTALIQGMGEVSKELGDRLPEIRIENGVVSTDVQEPFTIEEKDFIFIIDTTGKKTTIDPSCKQGILLTKNK
;
A
#
# COMPACT_ATOMS: atom_id res chain seq x y z
N MET A 1 0.72 -36.24 -11.61
CA MET A 1 1.20 -35.61 -10.36
C MET A 1 0.18 -34.58 -9.93
N THR A 2 -0.36 -34.69 -8.72
CA THR A 2 -1.32 -33.72 -8.17
C THR A 2 -0.67 -32.35 -7.99
N PHE A 3 -1.49 -31.30 -7.89
CA PHE A 3 -1.02 -29.93 -7.67
C PHE A 3 -0.09 -29.84 -6.45
N PHE A 4 -0.52 -30.39 -5.30
CA PHE A 4 0.24 -30.37 -4.05
C PHE A 4 1.63 -31.00 -4.16
N ILE A 5 1.77 -32.13 -4.87
CA ILE A 5 3.07 -32.78 -5.06
C ILE A 5 3.96 -31.92 -5.97
N LYS A 6 3.40 -31.27 -6.99
CA LYS A 6 4.15 -30.31 -7.83
C LYS A 6 4.60 -29.10 -7.01
N THR A 7 3.74 -28.54 -6.16
CA THR A 7 4.05 -27.42 -5.27
C THR A 7 5.16 -27.77 -4.30
N TRP A 8 5.06 -28.92 -3.62
CA TRP A 8 6.09 -29.37 -2.69
C TRP A 8 7.44 -29.54 -3.38
N LYS A 9 7.47 -30.17 -4.57
CA LYS A 9 8.70 -30.36 -5.34
C LYS A 9 9.27 -29.05 -5.90
N SER A 10 8.42 -28.08 -6.27
CA SER A 10 8.86 -26.74 -6.70
C SER A 10 9.63 -26.01 -5.62
N VAL A 11 9.24 -26.17 -4.35
CA VAL A 11 9.92 -25.50 -3.23
C VAL A 11 11.15 -26.27 -2.76
N THR A 12 11.11 -27.61 -2.80
CA THR A 12 12.11 -28.46 -2.13
C THR A 12 13.19 -29.03 -3.05
N SER A 13 13.00 -29.01 -4.38
CA SER A 13 13.88 -29.73 -5.30
C SER A 13 14.23 -28.95 -6.56
N PHE A 14 15.50 -28.60 -6.71
CA PHE A 14 16.02 -28.00 -7.93
C PHE A 14 15.93 -28.95 -9.15
N ARG A 15 15.99 -30.27 -8.92
CA ARG A 15 15.87 -31.30 -9.98
C ARG A 15 14.49 -31.27 -10.65
N PHE A 16 13.46 -30.85 -9.93
CA PHE A 16 12.10 -30.75 -10.46
C PHE A 16 11.97 -29.71 -11.59
N TYR A 17 12.78 -28.65 -11.57
CA TYR A 17 12.80 -27.66 -12.65
C TYR A 17 13.30 -28.26 -13.97
N LYS A 18 14.27 -29.18 -13.91
CA LYS A 18 14.71 -29.93 -15.10
C LYS A 18 13.61 -30.83 -15.64
N GLU A 19 12.82 -31.46 -14.77
CA GLU A 19 11.69 -32.32 -15.18
C GLU A 19 10.54 -31.52 -15.81
N ILE A 20 10.28 -30.30 -15.33
CA ILE A 20 9.26 -29.41 -15.91
C ILE A 20 9.71 -28.82 -17.25
N ALA A 21 11.01 -28.60 -17.45
CA ALA A 21 11.54 -28.04 -18.70
C ALA A 21 11.20 -28.89 -19.94
N PHE A 22 11.02 -30.20 -19.77
CA PHE A 22 10.62 -31.12 -20.84
C PHE A 22 9.10 -31.29 -20.99
N GLN A 23 8.27 -30.61 -20.18
CA GLN A 23 6.81 -30.67 -20.29
C GLN A 23 6.26 -29.62 -21.26
N LYS A 24 5.09 -29.91 -21.84
CA LYS A 24 4.35 -28.94 -22.66
C LYS A 24 4.09 -27.66 -21.85
N ILE A 25 4.51 -26.51 -22.40
CA ILE A 25 4.45 -25.20 -21.75
C ILE A 25 3.04 -24.84 -21.23
N THR A 26 1.99 -25.29 -21.92
CA THR A 26 0.58 -25.08 -21.55
C THR A 26 0.20 -25.70 -20.21
N LYS A 27 0.84 -26.81 -19.81
CA LYS A 27 0.62 -27.43 -18.49
C LYS A 27 1.41 -26.74 -17.40
N SER A 28 2.59 -26.22 -17.73
CA SER A 28 3.46 -25.49 -16.80
C SER A 28 2.90 -24.10 -16.48
N ILE A 29 2.35 -23.41 -17.48
CA ILE A 29 1.77 -22.07 -17.31
C ILE A 29 0.52 -22.10 -16.43
N GLY A 30 -0.37 -23.09 -16.59
CA GLY A 30 -1.57 -23.22 -15.73
C GLY A 30 -1.21 -23.50 -14.27
N TYR A 31 -0.20 -24.33 -14.03
CA TYR A 31 0.34 -24.55 -12.69
C TYR A 31 0.93 -23.27 -12.08
N PHE A 32 1.73 -22.54 -12.86
CA PHE A 32 2.35 -21.29 -12.42
C PHE A 32 1.31 -20.21 -12.08
N PHE A 33 0.31 -20.03 -12.94
CA PHE A 33 -0.79 -19.10 -12.68
C PHE A 33 -1.55 -19.46 -11.40
N LEU A 34 -1.91 -20.73 -11.21
CA LEU A 34 -2.61 -21.15 -9.99
C LEU A 34 -1.74 -20.96 -8.75
N PHE A 35 -0.45 -21.28 -8.84
CA PHE A 35 0.49 -21.10 -7.74
C PHE A 35 0.63 -19.62 -7.34
N ILE A 36 0.85 -18.72 -8.30
CA ILE A 36 0.91 -17.28 -8.04
C ILE A 36 -0.42 -16.78 -7.50
N PHE A 37 -1.54 -17.20 -8.09
CA PHE A 37 -2.87 -16.78 -7.66
C PHE A 37 -3.10 -17.07 -6.17
N LEU A 38 -2.74 -18.27 -5.70
CA LEU A 38 -2.88 -18.64 -4.30
C LEU A 38 -1.97 -17.82 -3.38
N ILE A 39 -0.72 -17.56 -3.79
CA ILE A 39 0.19 -16.70 -3.03
C ILE A 39 -0.37 -15.28 -2.93
N THR A 40 -0.77 -14.71 -4.06
CA THR A 40 -1.34 -13.37 -4.12
C THR A 40 -2.60 -13.30 -3.26
N LEU A 41 -3.49 -14.29 -3.31
CA LEU A 41 -4.71 -14.32 -2.50
C LEU A 41 -4.41 -14.24 -0.99
N VAL A 42 -3.45 -15.04 -0.50
CA VAL A 42 -3.05 -15.02 0.91
C VAL A 42 -2.45 -13.67 1.30
N LEU A 43 -1.57 -13.12 0.46
CA LEU A 43 -0.99 -11.80 0.70
C LEU A 43 -2.04 -10.70 0.68
N SER A 44 -2.96 -10.71 -0.28
CA SER A 44 -4.05 -9.74 -0.40
C SER A 44 -4.95 -9.76 0.84
N MET A 45 -5.29 -10.94 1.37
CA MET A 45 -6.05 -11.02 2.63
C MET A 45 -5.29 -10.38 3.80
N LYS A 46 -3.99 -10.68 3.95
CA LYS A 46 -3.15 -10.08 4.99
C LYS A 46 -3.10 -8.56 4.86
N TYR A 47 -2.78 -8.03 3.68
CA TYR A 47 -2.65 -6.59 3.47
C TYR A 47 -3.98 -5.85 3.51
N SER A 48 -5.09 -6.48 3.11
CA SER A 48 -6.42 -5.88 3.20
C SER A 48 -6.80 -5.55 4.64
N THR A 49 -6.51 -6.45 5.59
CA THR A 49 -6.77 -6.17 7.01
C THR A 49 -5.93 -5.01 7.55
N ALA A 50 -4.65 -4.95 7.17
CA ALA A 50 -3.76 -3.85 7.56
C ALA A 50 -4.21 -2.50 6.99
N LEU A 51 -4.68 -2.48 5.73
CA LEU A 51 -5.23 -1.27 5.10
C LEU A 51 -6.50 -0.79 5.81
N ILE A 52 -7.44 -1.69 6.11
CA ILE A 52 -8.68 -1.34 6.81
C ILE A 52 -8.38 -0.82 8.22
N GLN A 53 -7.45 -1.45 8.94
CA GLN A 53 -7.03 -1.00 10.27
C GLN A 53 -6.38 0.39 10.20
N GLY A 54 -5.44 0.60 9.29
CA GLY A 54 -4.79 1.90 9.10
C GLY A 54 -5.78 3.02 8.75
N MET A 55 -6.76 2.76 7.87
CA MET A 55 -7.81 3.74 7.56
C MET A 55 -8.71 4.03 8.78
N GLY A 56 -9.03 3.02 9.58
CA GLY A 56 -9.81 3.17 10.80
C GLY A 56 -9.09 3.98 11.88
N GLU A 57 -7.78 3.80 12.03
CA GLU A 57 -6.92 4.58 12.95
C GLU A 57 -6.83 6.04 12.50
N VAL A 58 -6.55 6.29 11.21
CA VAL A 58 -6.55 7.63 10.62
C VAL A 58 -7.90 8.34 10.84
N SER A 59 -9.02 7.64 10.62
CA SER A 59 -10.34 8.24 10.84
C SER A 59 -10.63 8.55 12.31
N LYS A 60 -10.10 7.78 13.26
CA LYS A 60 -10.31 8.01 14.69
C LYS A 60 -9.42 9.12 15.25
N GLU A 61 -8.16 9.19 14.81
CA GLU A 61 -7.19 10.17 15.30
C GLU A 61 -7.36 11.53 14.61
N LEU A 62 -7.72 11.53 13.32
CA LEU A 62 -7.83 12.75 12.52
C LEU A 62 -9.27 13.23 12.32
N GLY A 63 -10.29 12.40 12.60
CA GLY A 63 -11.69 12.67 12.22
C GLY A 63 -12.25 14.01 12.68
N ASP A 64 -12.03 14.39 13.94
CA ASP A 64 -12.50 15.66 14.49
C ASP A 64 -11.48 16.80 14.36
N ARG A 65 -10.24 16.47 13.96
CA ARG A 65 -9.12 17.42 13.90
C ARG A 65 -8.84 17.93 12.49
N LEU A 66 -9.28 17.19 11.46
CA LEU A 66 -9.08 17.59 10.08
C LEU A 66 -10.01 18.75 9.74
N PRO A 67 -9.46 19.87 9.24
CA PRO A 67 -10.27 20.95 8.73
C PRO A 67 -10.98 20.51 7.46
N GLU A 68 -12.05 21.22 7.10
CA GLU A 68 -12.65 21.04 5.79
C GLU A 68 -11.62 21.38 4.71
N ILE A 69 -11.41 20.44 3.77
CA ILE A 69 -10.53 20.60 2.62
C ILE A 69 -11.42 20.64 1.38
N ARG A 70 -11.40 21.76 0.67
CA ARG A 70 -12.11 21.91 -0.60
C ARG A 70 -11.10 21.89 -1.73
N ILE A 71 -11.42 21.15 -2.79
CA ILE A 71 -10.60 21.08 -4.00
C ILE A 71 -11.47 21.54 -5.16
N GLU A 72 -11.24 22.77 -5.59
CA GLU A 72 -11.97 23.40 -6.70
C GLU A 72 -11.00 23.79 -7.80
N ASN A 73 -11.26 23.35 -9.04
CA ASN A 73 -10.40 23.64 -10.20
C ASN A 73 -8.92 23.29 -10.01
N GLY A 74 -8.62 22.22 -9.27
CA GLY A 74 -7.26 21.79 -8.96
C GLY A 74 -6.54 22.64 -7.91
N VAL A 75 -7.25 23.55 -7.26
CA VAL A 75 -6.75 24.37 -6.15
C VAL A 75 -7.34 23.84 -4.84
N VAL A 76 -6.45 23.50 -3.91
CA VAL A 76 -6.82 23.14 -2.53
C VAL A 76 -7.07 24.43 -1.76
N SER A 77 -8.19 24.52 -1.05
CA SER A 77 -8.51 25.59 -0.10
C SER A 77 -8.97 25.00 1.24
N THR A 78 -8.66 25.70 2.32
CA THR A 78 -9.07 25.32 3.68
C THR A 78 -9.33 26.58 4.51
N ASP A 79 -10.20 26.47 5.51
CA ASP A 79 -10.62 27.59 6.37
C ASP A 79 -9.66 27.82 7.56
N VAL A 80 -8.57 27.04 7.64
CA VAL A 80 -7.56 27.16 8.71
C VAL A 80 -6.36 28.00 8.30
N GLN A 81 -5.68 28.57 9.29
CA GLN A 81 -4.43 29.30 9.07
C GLN A 81 -3.31 28.34 8.65
N GLU A 82 -2.68 28.64 7.51
CA GLU A 82 -1.61 27.81 6.94
C GLU A 82 -0.20 28.32 7.30
N PRO A 83 0.79 27.42 7.53
CA PRO A 83 0.70 25.97 7.43
C PRO A 83 -0.02 25.36 8.63
N PHE A 84 -0.96 24.46 8.36
CA PHE A 84 -1.69 23.73 9.40
C PHE A 84 -1.05 22.36 9.61
N THR A 85 -0.76 22.00 10.86
CA THR A 85 -0.05 20.74 11.20
C THR A 85 -0.81 20.00 12.29
N ILE A 86 -1.09 18.71 12.05
CA ILE A 86 -1.51 17.75 13.06
C ILE A 86 -0.37 16.76 13.24
N GLU A 87 0.17 16.69 14.45
CA GLU A 87 1.21 15.74 14.82
C GLU A 87 0.61 14.70 15.78
N GLU A 88 0.74 13.44 15.41
CA GLU A 88 0.41 12.26 16.21
C GLU A 88 1.65 11.37 16.34
N LYS A 89 1.68 10.50 17.36
CA LYS A 89 2.89 9.77 17.79
C LYS A 89 3.72 9.12 16.69
N ASP A 90 3.10 8.62 15.62
CA ASP A 90 3.78 7.97 14.48
C ASP A 90 3.37 8.55 13.12
N PHE A 91 2.56 9.62 13.09
CA PHE A 91 2.02 10.20 11.86
C PHE A 91 1.93 11.73 11.92
N ILE A 92 2.36 12.39 10.85
CA ILE A 92 2.23 13.84 10.70
C ILE A 92 1.38 14.19 9.47
N PHE A 93 0.41 15.09 9.66
CA PHE A 93 -0.43 15.63 8.59
C PHE A 93 -0.20 17.13 8.47
N ILE A 94 0.21 17.59 7.29
CA ILE A 94 0.51 18.99 7.03
C ILE A 94 -0.29 19.48 5.82
N ILE A 95 -0.98 20.61 5.98
CA ILE A 95 -1.56 21.37 4.87
C ILE A 95 -0.76 22.66 4.70
N ASP A 96 -0.13 22.84 3.54
CA ASP A 96 0.55 24.08 3.18
C ASP A 96 0.48 24.38 1.67
N THR A 97 -0.49 25.19 1.30
CA THR A 97 -0.68 25.76 -0.03
C THR A 97 0.15 27.02 -0.28
N THR A 98 0.77 27.60 0.77
CA THR A 98 1.61 28.80 0.70
C THR A 98 3.04 28.52 0.24
N GLY A 99 3.49 27.26 0.36
CA GLY A 99 4.82 26.82 -0.07
C GLY A 99 5.92 27.05 0.96
N LYS A 100 5.58 27.29 2.24
CA LYS A 100 6.56 27.44 3.34
C LYS A 100 7.18 26.09 3.76
N LYS A 101 6.45 24.99 3.57
CA LYS A 101 6.81 23.60 3.83
C LYS A 101 6.80 22.84 2.51
N THR A 102 7.97 22.36 2.10
CA THR A 102 8.15 21.56 0.88
C THR A 102 8.44 20.09 1.17
N THR A 103 8.83 19.78 2.41
CA THR A 103 9.16 18.43 2.85
C THR A 103 8.59 18.16 4.24
N ILE A 104 8.29 16.89 4.50
CA ILE A 104 8.01 16.38 5.83
C ILE A 104 9.36 16.15 6.54
N ASP A 105 9.42 16.39 7.84
CA ASP A 105 10.62 16.11 8.64
C ASP A 105 10.99 14.62 8.53
N PRO A 106 12.24 14.25 8.16
CA PRO A 106 12.68 12.86 8.06
C PRO A 106 12.58 12.05 9.35
N SER A 107 12.48 12.71 10.51
CA SER A 107 12.31 12.06 11.81
C SER A 107 10.91 11.46 12.02
N CYS A 108 9.91 11.90 11.25
CA CYS A 108 8.58 11.31 11.24
C CYS A 108 8.58 10.01 10.43
N LYS A 109 8.11 8.91 11.03
CA LYS A 109 8.08 7.59 10.36
C LYS A 109 7.13 7.57 9.16
N GLN A 110 6.02 8.30 9.23
CA GLN A 110 4.96 8.35 8.22
C GLN A 110 4.30 9.74 8.23
N GLY A 111 3.82 10.20 7.08
CA GLY A 111 3.09 11.47 7.01
C GLY A 111 2.54 11.82 5.64
N ILE A 112 1.60 12.77 5.63
CA ILE A 112 0.99 13.35 4.42
C ILE A 112 1.24 14.85 4.43
N LEU A 113 1.75 15.37 3.32
CA LEU A 113 1.90 16.80 3.06
C LEU A 113 1.06 17.16 1.84
N LEU A 114 0.04 17.99 2.05
CA LEU A 114 -0.80 18.56 1.00
C LEU A 114 -0.26 19.94 0.63
N THR A 115 0.21 20.08 -0.60
CA THR A 115 0.68 21.35 -1.16
C THR A 115 -0.19 21.80 -2.32
N LYS A 116 -0.11 23.09 -2.65
CA LYS A 116 -0.67 23.62 -3.89
C LYS A 116 0.10 23.05 -5.08
N ASN A 117 -0.62 22.68 -6.14
CA ASN A 117 0.01 22.30 -7.39
C ASN A 117 0.85 23.47 -7.94
N LYS A 118 2.06 23.17 -8.42
CA LYS A 118 2.95 24.18 -9.04
C LYS A 118 2.46 24.58 -10.42
#